data_AF-A0A971K404-F1
#
_entry.id   AF-A0A971K404-F1
#
_cell.length_a   1.000
_cell.length_b   1.000
_cell.length_c   1.000
_cell.angle_alpha   90.00
_cell.angle_beta   90.00
_cell.angle_gamma   90.00
#
_symmetry.space_group_name_H-M   'P 1'
#
loop_
_entity.id
_entity.type
_entity.pdbx_description
1 polymer ?
#
loop_
_entity_poly.entity_id
_entity_poly.type
_entity_poly.pdbx_seq_one_letter_code
_entity_poly.pdbx_strand_id
1 'polypeptide(L)'
;DFGNKTGFVLLTAFIGVNLGFSFGAFISAVVKKSEGVKVAAIVGVTMICCFFAGMMQHEIKYIVSQKAPIFSYINPLNLLTDSLYSLYYYDTFSRYFKNIILLTVFIAVFCSGTYLIIRRRKYASI
;
A
#
# COMPACT_ATOMS: atom_id res chain seq x y z
N ASP A 1 -4.72 -20.14 13.36
CA ASP A 1 -3.33 -20.03 13.86
C ASP A 1 -2.41 -20.01 12.63
N PHE A 2 -1.45 -19.08 12.57
CA PHE A 2 -0.50 -19.01 11.44
C PHE A 2 0.62 -20.05 11.56
N GLY A 3 0.77 -20.74 12.71
CA GLY A 3 1.73 -21.84 12.88
C GLY A 3 3.14 -21.48 12.41
N ASN A 4 3.73 -22.33 11.55
CA ASN A 4 5.05 -22.11 10.96
C ASN A 4 5.15 -20.90 10.01
N LYS A 5 4.03 -20.27 9.62
CA LYS A 5 4.00 -19.10 8.73
C LYS A 5 4.15 -17.76 9.47
N THR A 6 4.29 -17.78 10.80
CA THR A 6 4.42 -16.57 11.65
C THR A 6 5.58 -15.66 11.20
N GLY A 7 6.71 -16.21 10.75
CA GLY A 7 7.81 -15.41 10.21
C GLY A 7 7.43 -14.58 8.98
N PHE A 8 6.60 -15.13 8.08
CA PHE A 8 6.10 -14.41 6.92
C PHE A 8 5.07 -13.34 7.29
N VAL A 9 4.29 -13.55 8.35
CA VAL A 9 3.40 -12.53 8.88
C VAL A 9 4.19 -11.33 9.39
N LEU A 10 5.26 -11.57 10.15
CA LEU A 10 6.17 -10.50 10.62
C LEU A 10 6.83 -9.75 9.45
N LEU A 11 7.30 -10.48 8.43
CA LEU A 11 7.84 -9.86 7.22
C LEU A 11 6.81 -8.97 6.51
N THR A 12 5.57 -9.45 6.39
CA THR A 12 4.47 -8.70 5.76
C THR A 12 4.13 -7.46 6.56
N ALA A 13 4.11 -7.56 7.89
CA ALA A 13 3.89 -6.43 8.78
C ALA A 13 5.01 -5.39 8.64
N PHE A 14 6.27 -5.83 8.60
CA PHE A 14 7.41 -4.95 8.37
C PHE A 14 7.29 -4.20 7.04
N ILE A 15 6.97 -4.90 5.94
CA ILE A 15 6.75 -4.27 4.64
C ILE A 15 5.55 -3.32 4.68
N GLY A 16 4.46 -3.70 5.36
CA GLY A 16 3.27 -2.86 5.53
C GLY A 16 3.58 -1.53 6.24
N VAL A 17 4.38 -1.56 7.31
CA VAL A 17 4.81 -0.34 8.03
C VAL A 17 5.65 0.55 7.12
N ASN A 18 6.62 -0.03 6.39
CA ASN A 18 7.46 0.72 5.45
C ASN A 18 6.62 1.35 4.32
N LEU A 19 5.65 0.62 3.77
CA LEU A 19 4.72 1.12 2.78
C LEU A 19 3.89 2.29 3.32
N GLY A 20 3.33 2.16 4.52
CA GLY A 20 2.54 3.22 5.16
C GLY A 20 3.38 4.48 5.39
N PHE A 21 4.60 4.33 5.87
CA PHE A 21 5.54 5.43 6.07
C PHE A 21 5.88 6.14 4.75
N SER A 22 6.32 5.40 3.73
CA SER A 22 6.69 5.97 2.43
C SER A 22 5.51 6.61 1.71
N PHE A 23 4.32 6.01 1.79
CA PHE A 23 3.10 6.58 1.23
C PHE A 23 2.71 7.89 1.94
N GLY A 24 2.73 7.91 3.28
CA GLY A 24 2.44 9.12 4.06
C GLY A 24 3.43 10.25 3.77
N ALA A 25 4.72 9.92 3.64
CA ALA A 25 5.76 10.87 3.24
C ALA A 25 5.53 11.42 1.83
N PHE A 26 5.15 10.56 0.88
CA PHE A 26 4.85 10.95 -0.49
C PHE A 26 3.66 11.91 -0.58
N ILE A 27 2.54 11.58 0.05
CA ILE A 27 1.36 12.47 0.07
C ILE A 27 1.69 13.80 0.75
N SER A 28 2.43 13.77 1.86
CA SER A 28 2.89 14.99 2.55
C SER A 28 3.83 15.84 1.69
N ALA A 29 4.65 15.21 0.85
CA ALA A 29 5.51 15.88 -0.12
C ALA A 29 4.75 16.37 -1.36
N VAL A 30 3.61 15.79 -1.73
CA VAL A 30 2.77 16.29 -2.83
C VAL A 30 1.89 17.45 -2.36
N VAL A 31 1.26 17.31 -1.19
CA VAL A 31 0.30 18.29 -0.65
C VAL A 31 1.04 19.46 0.02
N LYS A 32 1.07 20.61 -0.65
CA LYS A 32 1.68 21.87 -0.18
C LYS A 32 0.72 22.73 0.65
N LYS A 33 -0.09 22.12 1.52
CA LYS A 33 -1.09 22.81 2.34
C LYS A 33 -0.78 22.63 3.83
N SER A 34 -1.66 23.18 4.69
CA SER A 34 -1.56 23.04 6.14
C SER A 34 -1.55 21.57 6.57
N GLU A 35 -1.02 21.30 7.76
CA GLU A 35 -0.91 19.95 8.30
C GLU A 35 -2.25 19.21 8.35
N GLY A 36 -3.32 19.89 8.78
CA GLY A 36 -4.67 19.32 8.79
C GLY A 36 -5.13 18.81 7.42
N VAL A 37 -4.79 19.52 6.34
CA VAL A 37 -5.15 19.08 4.97
C VAL A 37 -4.31 17.87 4.54
N LYS A 38 -3.04 17.80 4.94
CA LYS A 38 -2.20 16.62 4.66
C LYS A 38 -2.74 15.38 5.36
N VAL A 39 -3.10 15.50 6.63
CA VAL A 39 -3.69 14.40 7.42
C VAL A 39 -5.01 13.96 6.78
N ALA A 40 -5.90 14.90 6.45
CA ALA A 40 -7.16 14.59 5.79
C ALA A 40 -6.96 13.88 4.43
N ALA A 41 -5.95 14.30 3.65
CA ALA A 41 -5.62 13.66 2.39
C ALA A 41 -5.09 12.22 2.58
N ILE A 42 -4.18 12.00 3.54
CA ILE A 42 -3.66 10.66 3.84
C ILE A 42 -4.79 9.73 4.28
N VAL A 43 -5.62 10.17 5.23
CA VAL A 43 -6.75 9.38 5.72
C VAL A 43 -7.77 9.13 4.61
N GLY A 44 -8.16 10.16 3.86
CA GLY A 44 -9.13 10.01 2.78
C GLY A 44 -8.67 9.02 1.71
N VAL A 45 -7.43 9.13 1.24
CA VAL A 45 -6.90 8.21 0.22
C VAL A 45 -6.76 6.79 0.78
N THR A 46 -6.25 6.62 2.00
CA THR A 46 -6.12 5.27 2.60
C THR A 46 -7.47 4.61 2.81
N MET A 47 -8.50 5.33 3.27
CA MET A 47 -9.85 4.79 3.42
C MET A 47 -10.47 4.36 2.09
N ILE A 48 -10.30 5.15 1.03
CA ILE A 48 -10.75 4.79 -0.32
C ILE A 48 -10.02 3.52 -0.80
N CYS A 49 -8.71 3.44 -0.59
CA CYS A 49 -7.93 2.25 -0.92
C CYS A 49 -8.38 1.01 -0.12
N CYS A 50 -8.72 1.16 1.18
CA CYS A 50 -9.27 0.08 2.00
C CYS A 50 -10.63 -0.40 1.49
N PHE A 51 -11.50 0.53 1.08
CA PHE A 51 -12.80 0.21 0.51
C PHE A 51 -12.66 -0.66 -0.75
N PHE A 52 -11.81 -0.23 -1.69
CA PHE A 52 -11.55 -1.01 -2.92
C PHE A 52 -10.78 -2.31 -2.68
N ALA A 53 -10.05 -2.43 -1.57
CA ALA A 53 -9.44 -3.70 -1.15
C ALA A 53 -10.47 -4.69 -0.56
N GLY A 54 -11.74 -4.30 -0.44
CA GLY A 54 -12.83 -5.12 0.09
C GLY A 54 -12.77 -5.32 1.61
N MET A 55 -12.05 -4.47 2.34
CA MET A 55 -11.96 -4.55 3.80
C MET A 55 -13.24 -4.10 4.51
N MET A 56 -14.05 -3.26 3.85
CA MET A 56 -15.36 -2.83 4.37
C MET A 56 -16.49 -3.74 3.92
N GLN A 57 -16.41 -4.25 2.69
CA GLN A 57 -17.37 -5.20 2.15
C GLN A 57 -16.65 -6.13 1.17
N HIS A 58 -16.73 -7.43 1.42
CA HIS A 58 -16.01 -8.45 0.64
C HIS A 58 -16.41 -8.42 -0.86
N GLU A 59 -17.70 -8.23 -1.15
CA GLU A 59 -18.23 -8.21 -2.52
C GLU A 59 -17.57 -7.15 -3.40
N ILE A 60 -17.12 -6.03 -2.82
CA ILE A 60 -16.44 -4.95 -3.55
C ILE A 60 -15.13 -5.47 -4.16
N LYS A 61 -14.35 -6.28 -3.43
CA LYS A 61 -13.12 -6.88 -3.97
C LYS A 61 -13.42 -7.79 -5.16
N TYR A 62 -14.54 -8.51 -5.12
CA TYR A 62 -14.98 -9.36 -6.24
C TYR A 62 -15.37 -8.54 -7.46
N ILE A 63 -16.20 -7.50 -7.27
CA ILE A 63 -16.63 -6.59 -8.34
C ILE A 63 -15.42 -5.90 -8.99
N VAL A 64 -14.49 -5.38 -8.18
CA VAL A 64 -13.26 -4.73 -8.66
C VAL A 64 -12.41 -5.74 -9.44
N SER A 65 -12.25 -6.96 -8.94
CA SER A 65 -11.45 -7.98 -9.63
C SER A 65 -12.06 -8.43 -10.96
N GLN A 66 -13.39 -8.45 -11.08
CA GLN A 66 -14.07 -8.79 -12.33
C GLN A 66 -14.09 -7.65 -13.34
N LYS A 67 -14.47 -6.45 -12.92
CA LYS A 67 -14.68 -5.31 -13.82
C LYS A 67 -13.40 -4.55 -14.12
N ALA A 68 -12.43 -4.61 -13.20
CA ALA A 68 -11.24 -3.77 -13.23
C ALA A 68 -10.02 -4.49 -12.62
N PRO A 69 -9.62 -5.67 -13.15
CA PRO A 69 -8.58 -6.52 -12.55
C PRO A 69 -7.24 -5.81 -12.35
N ILE A 70 -6.92 -4.83 -13.20
CA ILE A 70 -5.70 -4.02 -13.12
C ILE A 70 -5.69 -3.19 -11.83
N PHE A 71 -6.85 -2.68 -11.37
CA PHE A 71 -6.94 -1.89 -10.14
C PHE A 71 -6.61 -2.71 -8.89
N SER A 72 -6.90 -4.02 -8.89
CA SER A 72 -6.52 -4.91 -7.81
C SER A 72 -5.00 -5.00 -7.63
N TYR A 73 -4.22 -4.90 -8.72
CA TYR A 73 -2.74 -4.89 -8.65
C TYR A 73 -2.14 -3.51 -8.40
N ILE A 74 -2.86 -2.43 -8.74
CA ILE A 74 -2.39 -1.05 -8.53
C ILE A 74 -2.62 -0.59 -7.08
N ASN A 75 -3.61 -1.14 -6.38
CA ASN A 75 -3.90 -0.76 -5.01
C ASN A 75 -2.95 -1.47 -4.01
N PRO A 76 -2.01 -0.74 -3.38
CA PRO A 76 -1.05 -1.35 -2.45
C PRO A 76 -1.72 -1.93 -1.20
N LEU A 77 -2.89 -1.41 -0.78
CA LEU A 77 -3.63 -2.00 0.34
C LEU A 77 -4.31 -3.31 -0.04
N ASN A 78 -4.76 -3.46 -1.29
CA ASN A 78 -5.28 -4.74 -1.76
C ASN A 78 -4.15 -5.80 -1.79
N LEU A 79 -2.94 -5.44 -2.23
CA LEU A 79 -1.80 -6.36 -2.22
C LEU A 79 -1.38 -6.75 -0.79
N LEU A 80 -1.45 -5.82 0.17
CA LEU A 80 -1.12 -6.09 1.57
C LEU A 80 -2.13 -7.05 2.21
N THR A 81 -3.43 -6.81 2.00
CA THR A 81 -4.50 -7.67 2.55
C THR A 81 -4.50 -9.02 1.85
N ASP A 82 -4.25 -9.06 0.55
CA ASP A 82 -4.12 -10.31 -0.22
C ASP A 82 -2.90 -11.13 0.19
N SER A 83 -1.80 -10.48 0.60
CA SER A 83 -0.63 -11.17 1.17
C SER A 83 -1.00 -11.90 2.46
N LEU A 84 -1.65 -11.22 3.41
CA LEU A 84 -2.08 -11.82 4.68
C LEU A 84 -3.16 -12.89 4.46
N TYR A 85 -4.11 -12.62 3.56
CA TYR A 85 -5.12 -13.60 3.16
C TYR A 85 -4.47 -14.85 2.58
N SER A 86 -3.46 -14.68 1.73
CA SER A 86 -2.78 -15.82 1.10
C SER A 86 -2.01 -16.69 2.08
N LEU A 87 -1.39 -16.09 3.09
CA LEU A 87 -0.72 -16.84 4.17
C LEU A 87 -1.71 -17.61 5.04
N TYR A 88 -2.91 -17.07 5.24
CA TYR A 88 -3.94 -17.68 6.07
C TYR A 88 -4.66 -18.83 5.36
N TYR A 89 -5.08 -18.63 4.10
CA TYR A 89 -5.96 -19.57 3.40
C TYR A 89 -5.27 -20.50 2.40
N TYR A 90 -4.09 -20.13 1.87
CA TYR A 90 -3.40 -20.95 0.86
C TYR A 90 -2.14 -21.60 1.44
N ASP A 91 -1.84 -22.80 0.94
CA ASP A 91 -0.61 -23.53 1.25
C ASP A 91 0.55 -23.20 0.31
N THR A 92 0.25 -22.57 -0.83
CA THR A 92 1.27 -22.16 -1.81
C THR A 92 1.71 -20.71 -1.61
N PHE A 93 3.03 -20.49 -1.61
CA PHE A 93 3.60 -19.15 -1.41
C PHE A 93 3.76 -18.32 -2.70
N SER A 94 3.38 -18.86 -3.87
CA SER A 94 3.57 -18.17 -5.16
C SER A 94 2.83 -16.83 -5.26
N ARG A 95 1.61 -16.75 -4.70
CA ARG A 95 0.85 -15.48 -4.66
C ARG A 95 1.43 -14.52 -3.64
N TYR A 96 1.83 -15.04 -2.48
CA TYR A 96 2.46 -14.28 -1.42
C TYR A 96 3.71 -13.53 -1.91
N PHE A 97 4.67 -14.24 -2.52
CA PHE A 97 5.90 -13.61 -3.00
C PHE A 97 5.66 -12.58 -4.10
N LYS A 98 4.70 -12.81 -5.00
CA LYS A 98 4.31 -11.82 -6.02
C LYS A 98 3.80 -10.53 -5.38
N ASN A 99 2.92 -10.63 -4.40
CA ASN A 99 2.39 -9.47 -3.70
C ASN A 99 3.49 -8.71 -2.93
N ILE A 100 4.40 -9.43 -2.26
CA ILE A 100 5.54 -8.85 -1.53
C ILE A 100 6.50 -8.10 -2.47
N ILE A 101 6.80 -8.66 -3.65
CA ILE A 101 7.64 -7.99 -4.65
C ILE A 101 6.97 -6.69 -5.11
N LEU A 102 5.67 -6.74 -5.45
CA LEU A 102 4.93 -5.56 -5.88
C LEU A 102 4.89 -4.48 -4.78
N LEU A 103 4.63 -4.86 -3.53
CA LEU A 103 4.65 -3.95 -2.39
C LEU A 103 6.02 -3.26 -2.23
N THR A 104 7.10 -4.01 -2.43
CA THR A 104 8.47 -3.46 -2.37
C THR A 104 8.72 -2.46 -3.51
N VAL A 105 8.23 -2.74 -4.72
CA VAL A 105 8.29 -1.81 -5.85
C VAL A 105 7.50 -0.52 -5.53
N PHE A 106 6.30 -0.64 -4.94
CA PHE A 106 5.53 0.54 -4.51
C PHE A 106 6.28 1.40 -3.50
N ILE A 107 6.93 0.78 -2.50
CA ILE A 107 7.77 1.50 -1.53
C ILE A 107 8.87 2.27 -2.27
N ALA A 108 9.60 1.63 -3.17
CA ALA A 108 10.67 2.27 -3.93
C ALA A 108 10.16 3.45 -4.77
N VAL A 109 8.99 3.31 -5.40
CA VAL A 109 8.34 4.38 -6.18
C VAL A 109 7.95 5.55 -5.28
N PHE A 110 7.32 5.31 -4.13
CA PHE A 110 6.93 6.38 -3.20
C PHE A 110 8.15 7.08 -2.60
N CYS A 111 9.19 6.34 -2.22
CA CYS A 111 10.47 6.90 -1.75
C CYS A 111 11.12 7.79 -2.83
N SER A 112 11.22 7.27 -4.06
CA SER A 112 11.82 8.01 -5.19
C SER A 112 11.02 9.26 -5.53
N GLY A 113 9.68 9.15 -5.59
CA GLY A 113 8.79 10.28 -5.81
C GLY A 113 8.94 11.35 -4.73
N THR A 114 8.98 10.93 -3.46
CA THR A 114 9.21 11.83 -2.32
C THR A 114 10.55 12.55 -2.45
N TYR A 115 11.62 11.80 -2.73
CA TYR A 115 12.96 12.37 -2.92
C TYR A 115 13.00 13.39 -4.05
N LEU A 116 12.43 13.08 -5.22
CA LEU A 116 12.42 13.99 -6.37
C LEU A 116 11.64 15.28 -6.09
N ILE A 117 10.50 15.19 -5.40
CA ILE A 117 9.70 16.37 -5.04
C ILE A 117 10.46 17.26 -4.04
N ILE A 118 11.04 16.66 -3.00
CA ILE A 118 11.84 17.39 -2.01
C ILE A 118 13.06 18.03 -2.68
N ARG A 119 13.76 17.28 -3.53
CA ARG A 119 14.89 17.77 -4.32
C ARG A 119 14.49 19.00 -5.12
N ARG A 120 13.40 18.94 -5.89
CA ARG A 120 12.90 20.09 -6.68
C ARG A 120 12.55 21.30 -5.83
N ARG A 121 11.98 21.11 -4.63
CA ARG A 121 11.67 22.22 -3.71
C ARG A 121 12.93 22.92 -3.21
N LYS A 122 13.99 22.16 -2.92
CA LYS A 122 15.26 22.73 -2.45
C LYS A 122 15.89 23.66 -3.51
N TYR A 123 15.82 23.30 -4.80
CA TYR A 123 16.36 24.12 -5.89
C TYR A 123 15.50 25.35 -6.24
N ALA A 124 14.18 25.31 -6.02
CA ALA A 124 13.30 26.46 -6.25
C ALA A 124 13.32 27.50 -5.12
N SER A 125 14.00 27.19 -4.01
CA SER A 125 14.09 28.02 -2.80
C SER A 125 15.47 28.68 -2.64
N ILE A 126 16.37 28.50 -3.61
CA ILE A 126 17.68 29.16 -3.72
C ILE A 126 17.57 30.14 -4.88
#